data_AF-A0A749WPW7-F1
#
_entry.id   AF-A0A749WPW7-F1
#
_cell.length_a   1.000
_cell.length_b   1.000
_cell.length_c   1.000
_cell.angle_alpha   90.00
_cell.angle_beta   90.00
_cell.angle_gamma   90.00
#
_symmetry.space_group_name_H-M   'P 1'
#
loop_
_entity.id
_entity.type
_entity.pdbx_description
1 polymer ?
#
loop_
_entity_poly.entity_id
_entity_poly.type
_entity_poly.pdbx_seq_one_letter_code
_entity_poly.pdbx_strand_id
1 'polypeptide(L)'
;MRVKQYLQNIMCYAVQKEYTEQNPATDLDGLIAPPPQKHYPALALENIPVLLHRINHYAGRSLTRLAVHLTLHLFIRSSELRFSRWNEFDLKRKFWTIPATREPIKGVRYSYRGAKIP
;
A
#
# COMPACT_ATOMS: atom_id res chain seq x y z
N MET A 1 -8.68 -2.10 -14.83
CA MET A 1 -8.61 -3.53 -14.45
C MET A 1 -7.15 -3.98 -14.49
N ARG A 2 -6.61 -4.66 -13.46
CA ARG A 2 -5.18 -5.01 -13.39
C ARG A 2 -4.72 -5.94 -14.51
N VAL A 3 -5.54 -6.93 -14.87
CA VAL A 3 -5.22 -7.91 -15.93
C VAL A 3 -5.03 -7.25 -17.28
N LYS A 4 -5.95 -6.35 -17.67
CA LYS A 4 -5.83 -5.55 -18.88
C LYS A 4 -4.53 -4.76 -18.92
N GLN A 5 -4.16 -4.10 -17.82
CA GLN A 5 -2.92 -3.32 -17.76
C GLN A 5 -1.68 -4.20 -17.88
N TYR A 6 -1.71 -5.42 -17.31
CA TYR A 6 -0.63 -6.39 -17.54
C TYR A 6 -0.55 -6.82 -18.99
N LEU A 7 -1.68 -7.13 -19.64
CA LEU A 7 -1.70 -7.53 -21.04
C LEU A 7 -1.18 -6.42 -21.96
N GLN A 8 -1.61 -5.17 -21.74
CA GLN A 8 -1.12 -4.00 -22.46
C GLN A 8 0.41 -3.84 -22.32
N ASN A 9 0.95 -4.02 -21.12
CA ASN A 9 2.39 -3.93 -20.88
C ASN A 9 3.18 -5.07 -21.53
N ILE A 10 2.65 -6.31 -21.46
CA ILE A 10 3.28 -7.49 -22.11
C ILE A 10 3.32 -7.31 -23.62
N MET A 11 2.21 -6.89 -24.23
CA MET A 11 2.14 -6.66 -25.68
C MET A 11 2.98 -5.46 -26.11
N CYS A 12 3.07 -4.42 -25.29
CA CYS A 12 3.99 -3.30 -25.53
C CYS A 12 5.45 -3.77 -25.57
N TYR A 13 5.85 -4.66 -24.65
CA TYR A 13 7.17 -5.30 -24.70
C TYR A 13 7.36 -6.16 -25.96
N ALA A 14 6.33 -6.91 -26.39
CA ALA A 14 6.40 -7.72 -27.61
C ALA A 14 6.61 -6.86 -28.88
N VAL A 15 5.94 -5.71 -28.97
CA VAL A 15 6.15 -4.73 -30.06
C VAL A 15 7.57 -4.18 -30.04
N GLN A 16 8.10 -3.80 -28.86
CA GLN A 16 9.47 -3.32 -28.73
C GLN A 16 10.54 -4.37 -29.08
N LYS A 17 10.18 -5.65 -29.01
CA LYS A 17 11.03 -6.78 -29.41
C LYS A 17 10.73 -7.28 -30.82
N GLU A 18 9.86 -6.58 -31.55
CA GLU A 18 9.48 -6.91 -32.93
C GLU A 18 8.86 -8.31 -33.07
N TYR A 19 8.31 -8.88 -31.98
CA TYR A 19 7.56 -10.13 -32.02
C TYR A 19 6.16 -9.95 -32.62
N THR A 20 5.66 -8.73 -32.62
CA THR A 20 4.39 -8.31 -33.22
C THR A 20 4.54 -6.86 -33.68
N GLU A 21 3.81 -6.48 -34.72
CA GLU A 21 3.86 -5.11 -35.27
C GLU A 21 3.01 -4.14 -34.45
N GLN A 22 1.98 -4.65 -33.77
CA GLN A 22 1.02 -3.84 -33.04
C GLN A 22 0.61 -4.50 -31.72
N ASN A 23 0.08 -3.66 -30.80
CA ASN A 23 -0.40 -4.09 -29.50
C ASN A 23 -1.93 -4.31 -29.54
N PRO A 24 -2.44 -5.55 -29.71
CA PRO A 24 -3.88 -5.80 -29.78
C PRO A 24 -4.62 -5.52 -28.46
N ALA A 25 -3.90 -5.35 -27.35
CA ALA A 25 -4.52 -5.08 -26.06
C ALA A 25 -4.97 -3.61 -25.91
N THR A 26 -4.62 -2.72 -26.84
CA THR A 26 -5.20 -1.37 -26.92
C THR A 26 -6.68 -1.42 -27.25
N ASP A 27 -7.11 -2.40 -28.05
CA ASP A 27 -8.51 -2.52 -28.49
C ASP A 27 -9.46 -2.90 -27.34
N LEU A 28 -8.91 -3.32 -26.21
CA LEU A 28 -9.65 -3.57 -24.97
C LEU A 28 -10.03 -2.27 -24.24
N ASP A 29 -9.56 -1.10 -24.69
CA ASP A 29 -10.02 0.21 -24.23
C ASP A 29 -11.50 0.42 -24.61
N GLY A 30 -12.33 0.75 -23.63
CA GLY A 30 -13.79 0.89 -23.79
C GLY A 30 -14.59 -0.42 -23.77
N LEU A 31 -14.04 -1.55 -24.22
CA LEU A 31 -14.76 -2.84 -24.23
C LEU A 31 -15.03 -3.41 -22.83
N ILE A 32 -14.08 -3.23 -21.91
CA ILE A 32 -14.20 -3.71 -20.53
C ILE A 32 -14.55 -2.53 -19.63
N ALA A 33 -15.82 -2.47 -19.21
CA ALA A 33 -16.26 -1.46 -18.25
C ALA A 33 -15.48 -1.61 -16.93
N PRO A 34 -14.91 -0.52 -16.38
CA PRO A 34 -14.31 -0.57 -15.06
C PRO A 34 -15.40 -0.88 -14.02
N PRO A 35 -15.11 -1.69 -12.99
CA PRO A 35 -16.05 -1.86 -11.89
C PRO A 35 -16.31 -0.50 -11.23
N PRO A 36 -17.53 -0.26 -10.71
CA PRO A 36 -17.84 0.99 -10.05
C PRO A 36 -16.88 1.22 -8.87
N GLN A 37 -16.26 2.40 -8.86
CA GLN A 37 -15.29 2.75 -7.84
C GLN A 37 -16.00 3.07 -6.52
N LYS A 38 -15.80 2.23 -5.51
CA LYS A 38 -16.26 2.51 -4.15
C LYS A 38 -15.15 3.22 -3.38
N HIS A 39 -15.30 4.53 -3.17
CA HIS A 39 -14.42 5.29 -2.29
C HIS A 39 -14.76 5.02 -0.83
N TYR A 40 -13.74 4.94 0.02
CA TYR A 40 -13.93 4.92 1.47
C TYR A 40 -13.95 6.38 1.96
N PRO A 41 -15.10 6.90 2.40
CA PRO A 41 -15.17 8.28 2.89
C PRO A 41 -14.31 8.44 4.14
N ALA A 42 -13.81 9.66 4.35
CA ALA A 42 -13.14 10.00 5.60
C ALA A 42 -14.12 9.81 6.77
N LEU A 43 -13.59 9.38 7.91
CA LEU A 43 -14.39 9.25 9.13
C LEU A 43 -14.80 10.65 9.59
N ALA A 44 -16.10 10.86 9.82
CA ALA A 44 -16.60 12.11 10.36
C ALA A 44 -16.04 12.37 11.77
N LEU A 45 -15.76 13.64 12.10
CA LEU A 45 -15.02 14.03 13.30
C LEU A 45 -15.73 13.58 14.59
N GLU A 46 -17.06 13.65 14.59
CA GLU A 46 -17.94 13.21 15.67
C GLU A 46 -17.83 11.71 15.99
N ASN A 47 -17.34 10.90 15.04
CA ASN A 47 -17.18 9.46 15.22
C ASN A 47 -15.79 9.07 15.76
N ILE A 48 -14.85 10.02 15.88
CA ILE A 48 -13.50 9.73 16.41
C ILE A 48 -13.56 9.17 17.84
N PRO A 49 -14.35 9.71 18.79
CA PRO A 49 -14.43 9.16 20.14
C PRO A 49 -14.89 7.70 20.15
N VAL A 50 -15.87 7.36 19.31
CA VAL A 50 -16.38 5.99 19.15
C VAL A 50 -15.30 5.07 18.58
N LEU A 51 -14.53 5.53 17.58
CA LEU A 51 -13.41 4.78 17.02
C LEU A 51 -12.36 4.48 18.10
N LEU A 52 -11.91 5.51 18.83
CA LEU A 52 -10.90 5.36 19.87
C LEU A 52 -11.36 4.41 20.98
N HIS A 53 -12.62 4.51 21.41
CA HIS A 53 -13.22 3.60 22.37
C HIS A 53 -13.16 2.14 21.87
N ARG A 54 -13.55 1.88 20.61
CA ARG A 54 -13.51 0.54 20.01
C ARG A 54 -12.10 -0.01 19.89
N ILE A 55 -11.11 0.82 19.55
CA ILE A 55 -9.70 0.40 19.46
C ILE A 55 -9.19 0.00 20.86
N ASN A 56 -9.47 0.81 21.89
CA ASN A 56 -9.03 0.54 23.25
C ASN A 56 -9.59 -0.79 23.79
N HIS A 57 -10.85 -1.10 23.48
CA HIS A 57 -11.55 -2.32 23.91
C HIS A 57 -11.43 -3.49 22.93
N TYR A 58 -10.54 -3.40 21.93
CA TYR A 58 -10.30 -4.50 21.02
C TYR A 58 -9.68 -5.71 21.76
N ALA A 59 -10.43 -6.81 21.84
CA ALA A 59 -10.04 -8.03 22.55
C ALA A 59 -9.06 -8.94 21.79
N GLY A 60 -8.61 -8.54 20.59
CA GLY A 60 -7.65 -9.31 19.81
C GLY A 60 -6.20 -9.05 20.21
N ARG A 61 -5.27 -9.21 19.26
CA ARG A 61 -3.83 -9.05 19.52
C ARG A 61 -3.49 -7.62 19.94
N SER A 62 -2.74 -7.47 21.03
CA SER A 62 -2.22 -6.19 21.52
C SER A 62 -1.40 -5.45 20.46
N LEU A 63 -0.61 -6.19 19.67
CA LEU A 63 0.17 -5.65 18.56
C LEU A 63 -0.72 -4.96 17.51
N THR A 64 -1.88 -5.54 17.18
CA THR A 64 -2.82 -4.94 16.23
C THR A 64 -3.36 -3.63 16.79
N ARG A 65 -3.72 -3.59 18.07
CA ARG A 65 -4.19 -2.37 18.74
C ARG A 65 -3.14 -1.27 18.69
N LEU A 66 -1.90 -1.57 19.08
CA LEU A 66 -0.77 -0.62 19.06
C LEU A 66 -0.46 -0.13 17.64
N ALA A 67 -0.48 -1.02 16.64
CA ALA A 67 -0.25 -0.68 15.25
C ALA A 67 -1.31 0.31 14.71
N VAL A 68 -2.59 0.10 15.08
CA VAL A 68 -3.68 1.01 14.71
C VAL A 68 -3.48 2.38 15.37
N HIS A 69 -3.16 2.44 16.66
CA HIS A 69 -2.87 3.71 17.34
C HIS A 69 -1.71 4.45 16.68
N LEU A 70 -0.60 3.76 16.39
CA LEU A 70 0.55 4.38 15.75
C LEU A 70 0.20 4.93 14.36
N THR A 71 -0.63 4.21 13.61
CA THR A 71 -1.13 4.66 12.30
C THR A 71 -2.01 5.91 12.42
N LEU A 72 -2.84 6.00 13.46
CA LEU A 72 -3.67 7.18 13.73
C LEU A 72 -2.86 8.40 14.14
N HIS A 73 -1.73 8.22 14.82
CA HIS A 73 -0.86 9.34 15.22
C HIS A 73 0.04 9.83 14.10
N LEU A 74 0.55 8.93 13.25
CA LEU A 74 1.59 9.25 12.27
C LEU A 74 1.12 9.23 10.82
N PHE A 75 -0.11 8.78 10.55
CA PHE A 75 -0.68 8.66 9.19
C PHE A 75 0.18 7.86 8.19
N ILE A 76 0.99 6.94 8.71
CA ILE A 76 1.85 6.05 7.93
C ILE A 76 1.06 5.00 7.16
N ARG A 77 1.61 4.53 6.05
CA ARG A 77 0.98 3.46 5.27
C ARG A 77 1.21 2.10 5.94
N SER A 78 0.26 1.19 5.79
CA SER A 78 0.34 -0.14 6.40
C SER A 78 1.60 -0.94 6.01
N SER A 79 2.14 -0.73 4.79
CA SER A 79 3.41 -1.35 4.39
C SER A 79 4.63 -0.72 5.07
N GLU A 80 4.62 0.58 5.30
CA GLU A 80 5.71 1.30 5.97
C GLU A 80 5.81 0.84 7.43
N LEU A 81 4.66 0.63 8.09
CA LEU A 81 4.59 0.09 9.44
C LEU A 81 4.99 -1.39 9.52
N ARG A 82 4.39 -2.26 8.70
CA ARG A 82 4.63 -3.71 8.79
C ARG A 82 6.07 -4.11 8.50
N PHE A 83 6.76 -3.35 7.65
CA PHE A 83 8.13 -3.64 7.24
C PHE A 83 9.14 -2.68 7.86
N SER A 84 8.81 -1.98 8.94
CA SER A 84 9.78 -1.16 9.65
C SER A 84 10.92 -1.99 10.23
N ARG A 85 12.04 -1.35 10.51
CA ARG A 85 13.22 -1.96 11.13
C ARG A 85 13.60 -1.15 12.36
N TRP A 86 14.14 -1.80 13.38
CA TRP A 86 14.50 -1.13 14.63
C TRP A 86 15.52 0.00 14.45
N ASN A 87 16.42 -0.12 13.47
CA ASN A 87 17.40 0.92 13.13
C ASN A 87 16.79 2.18 12.48
N GLU A 88 15.51 2.17 12.11
CA GLU A 88 14.80 3.35 11.58
C GLU A 88 14.30 4.27 12.68
N PHE A 89 14.27 3.80 13.93
CA PHE A 89 13.75 4.51 15.08
C PHE A 89 14.89 5.07 15.93
N ASP A 90 15.03 6.39 15.91
CA ASP A 90 15.83 7.09 16.92
C ASP A 90 14.91 7.52 18.06
N LEU A 91 14.82 6.68 19.09
CA LEU A 91 13.96 6.95 20.25
C LEU A 91 14.49 8.09 21.14
N LYS A 92 15.79 8.41 21.09
CA LYS A 92 16.36 9.54 21.85
C LYS A 92 15.90 10.86 21.25
N ARG A 93 15.97 10.96 19.92
CA ARG A 93 15.54 12.15 19.16
C ARG A 93 14.05 12.12 18.79
N LYS A 94 13.35 11.00 19.06
CA LYS A 94 11.94 10.76 18.73
C LYS A 94 11.66 10.84 17.22
N PHE A 95 12.59 10.36 16.41
CA PHE A 95 12.42 10.28 14.95
C PHE A 95 12.18 8.85 14.50
N TRP A 96 11.34 8.74 13.47
CA TRP A 96 11.24 7.55 12.65
C TRP A 96 11.53 7.92 11.21
N THR A 97 12.66 7.46 10.68
CA THR A 97 13.08 7.72 9.30
C THR A 97 12.79 6.51 8.44
N ILE A 98 11.81 6.62 7.55
CA ILE A 98 11.44 5.56 6.62
C ILE A 98 12.32 5.69 5.37
N PRO A 99 13.19 4.72 5.04
CA PRO A 99 14.04 4.78 3.85
C PRO A 99 13.20 4.60 2.59
N ALA A 100 13.70 5.03 1.42
CA ALA A 100 13.00 4.86 0.13
C ALA A 100 12.75 3.38 -0.22
N THR A 101 13.74 2.53 0.07
CA THR A 101 13.70 1.07 -0.08
C THR A 101 14.38 0.40 1.12
N ARG A 102 14.14 -0.90 1.28
CA ARG A 102 14.72 -1.72 2.35
C ARG A 102 15.38 -2.96 1.76
N GLU A 103 16.35 -3.50 2.48
CA GLU A 103 16.87 -4.83 2.17
C GLU A 103 15.74 -5.87 2.27
N PRO A 104 15.55 -6.70 1.23
CA PRO A 104 14.55 -7.76 1.24
C PRO A 104 14.85 -8.80 2.32
N ILE A 105 13.83 -9.18 3.07
CA ILE A 105 13.89 -10.35 3.96
C ILE A 105 13.55 -11.59 3.13
N LYS A 106 14.43 -12.58 3.16
CA LYS A 106 14.25 -13.88 2.47
C LYS A 106 12.90 -14.50 2.86
N GLY A 107 12.10 -14.88 1.85
CA GLY A 107 10.79 -15.50 2.04
C GLY A 107 9.65 -14.54 2.40
N VAL A 108 9.92 -13.24 2.61
CA VAL A 108 8.87 -12.26 2.97
C VAL A 108 8.57 -11.36 1.78
N ARG A 109 7.41 -11.59 1.17
CA ARG A 109 6.93 -10.79 0.03
C ARG A 109 6.81 -9.30 0.42
N TYR A 110 7.31 -8.42 -0.44
CA TYR A 110 7.23 -6.96 -0.30
C TYR A 110 8.02 -6.34 0.86
N SER A 111 8.87 -7.11 1.55
CA SER A 111 9.71 -6.62 2.65
C SER A 111 10.68 -5.50 2.27
N TYR A 112 10.97 -5.36 0.98
CA TYR A 112 11.83 -4.33 0.40
C TYR A 112 11.18 -2.95 0.29
N ARG A 113 9.85 -2.84 0.48
CA ARG A 113 9.12 -1.58 0.28
C ARG A 113 9.49 -0.59 1.38
N GLY A 114 9.97 0.59 0.99
CA GLY A 114 10.20 1.73 1.87
C GLY A 114 9.08 2.77 1.80
N ALA A 115 9.45 4.04 1.96
CA ALA A 115 8.59 5.20 1.85
C ALA A 115 7.98 5.26 0.45
N LYS A 116 6.65 5.37 0.39
CA LYS A 116 6.00 5.72 -0.88
C LYS A 116 5.97 7.23 -0.98
N ILE A 117 6.92 7.79 -1.70
CA ILE A 117 6.95 9.21 -2.04
C ILE A 117 5.69 9.49 -2.89
N PRO A 118 4.85 10.47 -2.53
CA PRO A 118 3.78 10.95 -3.41
C PRO A 118 4.33 11.65 -4.65
#